data_AF-A0A7Y0HEI8-F1
#
_entry.id   AF-A0A7Y0HEI8-F1
#
_cell.length_a   1.000
_cell.length_b   1.000
_cell.length_c   1.000
_cell.angle_alpha   90.00
_cell.angle_beta   90.00
_cell.angle_gamma   90.00
#
_symmetry.space_group_name_H-M   'P 1'
#
loop_
_entity.id
_entity.type
_entity.pdbx_description
1 polymer ?
#
loop_
_entity_poly.entity_id
_entity_poly.type
_entity_poly.pdbx_seq_one_letter_code
_entity_poly.pdbx_strand_id
1 'polypeptide(L)'
;MDRDGLIDSFATLALQEKWAIDNLSVTREAADLSEVRGNILENLRAVGQAGDVKTILGAERMLLESERVFFSNSPAMQGSLASALDELAAAEITSEKVHDPERYRGQVDEAYRSHKSRSGDLPIDEARQFFKSHNARLLNMDKARLSDDEKRIVDIRRANLRAAEKSYIADQRQALGLGPEPARARGRDRGHGPAL
;
A
#
# COMPACT_ATOMS: atom_id res chain seq x y z
N MET A 1 22.81 -29.03 31.04
CA MET A 1 22.47 -27.61 31.23
C MET A 1 21.09 -27.59 31.85
N ASP A 2 20.94 -27.00 33.03
CA ASP A 2 19.64 -26.89 33.68
C ASP A 2 18.81 -25.77 33.05
N ARG A 3 17.56 -25.61 33.51
CA ARG A 3 16.62 -24.61 32.98
C ARG A 3 17.18 -23.19 33.07
N ASP A 4 17.83 -22.86 34.18
CA ASP A 4 18.35 -21.52 34.44
C ASP A 4 19.59 -21.25 33.56
N GLY A 5 20.48 -22.22 33.39
CA GLY A 5 21.59 -22.11 32.44
C GLY A 5 21.17 -21.98 30.97
N LEU A 6 20.02 -22.56 30.58
CA LEU A 6 19.44 -22.34 29.24
C LEU A 6 18.92 -20.90 29.06
N ILE A 7 18.28 -20.33 30.09
CA ILE A 7 17.76 -18.97 30.07
C ILE A 7 18.91 -17.95 30.01
N ASP A 8 19.96 -18.15 30.79
CA ASP A 8 21.14 -17.27 30.80
C ASP A 8 21.89 -17.30 29.47
N SER A 9 22.01 -18.48 28.87
CA SER A 9 22.58 -18.64 27.52
C SER A 9 21.78 -17.86 26.48
N PHE A 10 20.44 -17.96 26.52
CA PHE A 10 19.58 -17.20 25.61
C PHE A 10 19.71 -15.68 25.80
N ALA A 11 19.72 -15.21 27.05
CA ALA A 11 19.91 -13.78 27.34
C ALA A 11 21.26 -13.26 26.81
N THR A 12 22.32 -14.05 26.96
CA THR A 12 23.64 -13.72 26.43
C THR A 12 23.64 -13.63 24.90
N LEU A 13 23.03 -14.61 24.23
CA LEU A 13 22.92 -14.62 22.76
C LEU A 13 22.10 -13.44 22.24
N ALA A 14 20.99 -13.09 22.91
CA ALA A 14 20.18 -11.93 22.55
C ALA A 14 20.96 -10.61 22.67
N LEU A 15 21.80 -10.47 23.70
CA LEU A 15 22.68 -9.31 23.86
C LEU A 15 23.76 -9.26 22.78
N GLN A 16 24.37 -10.39 22.45
CA GLN A 16 25.35 -10.49 21.37
C GLN A 16 24.75 -10.12 20.01
N GLU A 17 23.54 -10.59 19.69
CA GLU A 17 22.80 -10.20 18.49
C GLU A 17 22.60 -8.68 18.45
N LYS A 18 22.11 -8.08 19.55
CA LYS A 18 21.90 -6.63 19.61
C LYS A 18 23.18 -5.85 19.36
N TRP A 19 24.28 -6.25 19.98
CA TRP A 19 25.56 -5.59 19.81
C TRP A 19 26.10 -5.72 18.38
N ALA A 20 25.94 -6.88 17.75
CA ALA A 20 26.29 -7.08 16.35
C ALA A 20 25.47 -6.18 15.41
N ILE A 21 24.16 -6.05 15.65
CA ILE A 21 23.28 -5.15 14.89
C ILE A 21 23.73 -3.69 15.04
N ASP A 22 24.06 -3.26 16.26
CA ASP A 22 24.52 -1.88 16.49
C ASP A 22 25.85 -1.59 15.80
N ASN A 23 26.78 -2.54 15.83
CA ASN A 23 28.05 -2.40 15.12
C ASN A 23 27.86 -2.39 13.60
N LEU A 24 26.92 -3.17 13.06
CA LEU A 24 26.56 -3.11 11.64
C LEU A 24 25.98 -1.75 11.27
N SER A 25 25.21 -1.12 12.16
CA SER A 25 24.56 0.17 11.87
C SER A 25 25.52 1.34 11.68
N VAL A 26 26.77 1.22 12.15
CA VAL A 26 27.81 2.26 12.03
C VAL A 26 28.83 1.98 10.93
N THR A 27 28.65 0.92 10.13
CA THR A 27 29.55 0.64 9.01
C THR A 27 29.30 1.58 7.84
N ARG A 28 30.25 1.63 6.92
CA ARG A 28 30.11 2.39 5.67
C ARG A 28 28.95 1.85 4.82
N GLU A 29 28.80 0.54 4.74
CA GLU A 29 27.75 -0.11 3.95
C GLU A 29 26.36 0.23 4.50
N ALA A 30 26.21 0.37 5.82
CA ALA A 30 24.97 0.84 6.42
C ALA A 30 24.67 2.31 6.09
N ALA A 31 25.70 3.16 6.04
CA ALA A 31 25.56 4.55 5.61
C ALA A 31 25.16 4.63 4.12
N ASP A 32 25.84 3.89 3.24
CA ASP A 32 25.54 3.82 1.81
C ASP A 32 24.11 3.31 1.58
N LEU A 33 23.66 2.31 2.34
CA LEU A 33 22.29 1.79 2.29
C LEU A 33 21.26 2.84 2.75
N SER A 34 21.54 3.58 3.83
CA SER A 34 20.65 4.65 4.29
C SER A 34 20.55 5.78 3.25
N GLU A 35 21.65 6.15 2.59
CA GLU A 35 21.64 7.12 1.50
C GLU A 35 20.75 6.66 0.34
N VAL A 36 20.92 5.41 -0.14
CA VAL A 36 20.08 4.85 -1.20
C VAL A 36 18.60 4.84 -0.79
N ARG A 37 18.29 4.48 0.46
CA ARG A 37 16.92 4.51 0.99
C ARG A 37 16.36 5.93 1.07
N GLY A 38 17.18 6.91 1.41
CA GLY A 38 16.84 8.34 1.34
C GLY A 38 16.46 8.76 -0.07
N ASN A 39 17.28 8.38 -1.06
CA ASN A 39 17.00 8.66 -2.48
C ASN A 39 15.70 7.97 -2.95
N ILE A 40 15.45 6.72 -2.55
CA ILE A 40 14.19 6.02 -2.84
C ILE A 40 13.01 6.79 -2.24
N LEU A 41 13.12 7.22 -0.98
CA LEU A 41 12.07 7.97 -0.29
C LEU A 41 11.75 9.29 -0.98
N GLU A 42 12.78 10.02 -1.44
CA GLU A 42 12.60 11.26 -2.21
C GLU A 42 11.92 11.02 -3.55
N ASN A 43 12.35 10.00 -4.30
CA ASN A 43 11.71 9.63 -5.56
C ASN A 43 10.25 9.22 -5.37
N LEU A 44 9.93 8.46 -4.31
CA LEU A 44 8.55 8.09 -4.00
C LEU A 44 7.69 9.30 -3.61
N ARG A 45 8.26 10.30 -2.94
CA ARG A 45 7.56 11.57 -2.70
C ARG A 45 7.28 12.30 -4.01
N ALA A 46 8.25 12.36 -4.92
CA ALA A 46 8.07 12.98 -6.24
C ALA A 46 6.98 12.28 -7.07
N VAL A 47 6.96 10.93 -7.05
CA VAL A 47 5.89 10.12 -7.65
C VAL A 47 4.53 10.48 -7.05
N GLY A 48 4.43 10.57 -5.73
CA GLY A 48 3.19 10.98 -5.06
C GLY A 48 2.75 12.40 -5.41
N GLN A 49 3.70 13.32 -5.59
CA GLN A 49 3.45 14.72 -5.97
C GLN A 49 2.98 14.87 -7.42
N ALA A 50 3.43 14.01 -8.33
CA ALA A 50 2.92 13.97 -9.71
C ALA A 50 1.40 13.70 -9.73
N GLY A 51 0.92 12.90 -8.76
CA GLY A 51 -0.50 12.78 -8.41
C GLY A 51 -1.37 12.00 -9.40
N ASP A 52 -0.81 11.49 -10.50
CA ASP A 52 -1.52 10.67 -11.47
C ASP A 52 -1.42 9.17 -11.11
N VAL A 53 -2.53 8.47 -11.34
CA VAL A 53 -2.68 7.05 -10.97
C VAL A 53 -1.66 6.17 -11.71
N LYS A 54 -1.38 6.48 -12.98
CA LYS A 54 -0.50 5.68 -13.83
C LYS A 54 0.94 5.68 -13.32
N THR A 55 1.47 6.86 -12.97
CA THR A 55 2.82 7.00 -12.41
C THR A 55 2.94 6.26 -11.07
N ILE A 56 1.94 6.37 -10.19
CA ILE A 56 1.94 5.70 -8.88
C ILE A 56 1.90 4.17 -9.04
N LEU A 57 1.03 3.64 -9.92
CA LEU A 57 0.97 2.20 -10.19
C LEU A 57 2.26 1.68 -10.83
N GLY A 58 2.85 2.44 -11.77
CA GLY A 58 4.12 2.09 -12.41
C GLY A 58 5.29 2.03 -11.41
N ALA A 59 5.36 2.98 -10.47
CA ALA A 59 6.35 2.94 -9.41
C ALA A 59 6.16 1.72 -8.50
N GLU A 60 4.92 1.35 -8.16
CA GLU A 60 4.68 0.16 -7.34
C GLU A 60 4.97 -1.15 -8.07
N ARG A 61 4.75 -1.21 -9.38
CA ARG A 61 5.18 -2.34 -10.19
C ARG A 61 6.68 -2.56 -10.06
N MET A 62 7.48 -1.51 -10.23
CA MET A 62 8.94 -1.60 -10.11
C MET A 62 9.38 -2.07 -8.72
N LEU A 63 8.71 -1.60 -7.66
CA LEU A 63 8.99 -2.03 -6.29
C LEU A 63 8.65 -3.50 -6.07
N LEU A 64 7.45 -3.95 -6.47
CA LEU A 64 7.04 -5.34 -6.34
C LEU A 64 7.91 -6.30 -7.16
N GLU A 65 8.33 -5.90 -8.35
CA GLU A 65 9.26 -6.68 -9.18
C GLU A 65 10.63 -6.79 -8.50
N SER A 66 11.16 -5.68 -7.99
CA SER A 66 12.41 -5.67 -7.23
C SER A 66 12.31 -6.56 -5.97
N GLU A 67 11.23 -6.45 -5.21
CA GLU A 67 10.97 -7.29 -4.04
C GLU A 67 10.93 -8.77 -4.39
N ARG A 68 10.29 -9.10 -5.51
CA ARG A 68 10.21 -10.47 -6.00
C ARG A 68 11.56 -11.01 -6.44
N VAL A 69 12.43 -10.19 -7.03
CA VAL A 69 13.76 -10.64 -7.46
C VAL A 69 14.72 -10.77 -6.28
N PHE A 70 14.73 -9.80 -5.37
CA PHE A 70 15.81 -9.67 -4.37
C PHE A 70 15.44 -10.12 -2.96
N PHE A 71 14.16 -10.12 -2.57
CA PHE A 71 13.76 -10.32 -1.17
C PHE A 71 12.85 -11.54 -0.93
N SER A 72 12.51 -12.28 -1.99
CA SER A 72 11.56 -13.39 -1.97
C SER A 72 12.17 -14.70 -1.45
N ASN A 73 12.31 -14.81 -0.14
CA ASN A 73 13.04 -15.91 0.50
C ASN A 73 12.20 -17.19 0.74
N SER A 74 10.94 -17.24 0.31
CA SER A 74 10.09 -18.43 0.46
C SER A 74 9.10 -18.59 -0.70
N PRO A 75 8.65 -19.84 -0.99
CA PRO A 75 7.60 -20.08 -1.98
C PRO A 75 6.29 -19.31 -1.69
N ALA A 76 5.94 -19.17 -0.42
CA ALA A 76 4.77 -18.40 0.01
C ALA A 76 4.92 -16.91 -0.35
N MET A 77 6.10 -16.33 -0.12
CA MET A 77 6.39 -14.93 -0.48
C MET A 77 6.42 -14.73 -2.00
N GLN A 78 7.03 -15.65 -2.74
CA GLN A 78 7.01 -15.67 -4.21
C GLN A 78 5.57 -15.67 -4.75
N GLY A 79 4.71 -16.56 -4.24
CA GLY A 79 3.30 -16.62 -4.62
C GLY A 79 2.53 -15.35 -4.27
N SER A 80 2.76 -14.80 -3.08
CA SER A 80 2.13 -13.54 -2.67
C SER A 80 2.54 -12.35 -3.55
N LEU A 81 3.81 -12.26 -3.95
CA LEU A 81 4.31 -11.18 -4.81
C LEU A 81 3.86 -11.36 -6.26
N ALA A 82 3.82 -12.59 -6.76
CA ALA A 82 3.24 -12.89 -8.09
C ALA A 82 1.77 -12.48 -8.15
N SER A 83 0.97 -12.88 -7.16
CA SER A 83 -0.44 -12.47 -7.06
C SER A 83 -0.60 -10.95 -6.96
N ALA A 84 0.30 -10.25 -6.25
CA ALA A 84 0.28 -8.80 -6.17
C ALA A 84 0.53 -8.12 -7.53
N LEU A 85 1.45 -8.68 -8.33
CA LEU A 85 1.76 -8.19 -9.68
C LEU A 85 0.60 -8.45 -10.65
N ASP A 86 -0.06 -9.60 -10.55
CA ASP A 86 -1.26 -9.91 -11.35
C ASP A 86 -2.42 -8.95 -11.01
N GLU A 87 -2.67 -8.72 -9.71
CA GLU A 87 -3.65 -7.72 -9.24
C GLU A 87 -3.31 -6.32 -9.75
N LEU A 88 -2.03 -5.93 -9.73
CA LEU A 88 -1.57 -4.62 -10.20
C LEU A 88 -1.77 -4.48 -11.73
N ALA A 89 -1.46 -5.52 -12.51
CA ALA A 89 -1.67 -5.51 -13.95
C ALA A 89 -3.15 -5.34 -14.30
N ALA A 90 -4.04 -6.02 -13.57
CA ALA A 90 -5.48 -5.83 -13.72
C ALA A 90 -5.91 -4.40 -13.33
N ALA A 91 -5.34 -3.85 -12.26
CA ALA A 91 -5.59 -2.48 -11.82
C ALA A 91 -5.18 -1.43 -12.86
N GLU A 92 -4.01 -1.59 -13.50
CA GLU A 92 -3.56 -0.70 -14.59
C GLU A 92 -4.55 -0.72 -15.76
N ILE A 93 -4.94 -1.91 -16.24
CA ILE A 93 -5.89 -2.06 -17.34
C ILE A 93 -7.24 -1.40 -16.99
N THR A 94 -7.75 -1.64 -15.78
CA THR A 94 -9.02 -1.07 -15.33
C THR A 94 -8.91 0.43 -15.07
N SER A 95 -7.73 0.94 -14.68
CA SER A 95 -7.47 2.37 -14.57
C SER A 95 -7.51 3.08 -15.92
N GLU A 96 -7.04 2.46 -17.00
CA GLU A 96 -7.13 3.07 -18.33
C GLU A 96 -8.57 3.11 -18.86
N LYS A 97 -9.37 2.07 -18.56
CA LYS A 97 -10.77 2.00 -19.00
C LYS A 97 -11.63 3.13 -18.44
N VAL A 98 -11.34 3.64 -17.23
CA VAL A 98 -12.16 4.67 -16.59
C VAL A 98 -12.21 5.98 -17.37
N HIS A 99 -11.18 6.25 -18.18
CA HIS A 99 -11.11 7.45 -19.00
C HIS A 99 -11.97 7.36 -20.29
N ASP A 100 -12.56 6.20 -20.57
CA ASP A 100 -13.57 5.97 -21.60
C ASP A 100 -14.91 5.62 -20.93
N PRO A 101 -15.82 6.60 -20.75
CA PRO A 101 -17.07 6.39 -20.02
C PRO A 101 -17.98 5.30 -20.60
N GLU A 102 -18.03 5.16 -21.93
CA GLU A 102 -18.87 4.13 -22.57
C GLU A 102 -18.31 2.74 -22.33
N ARG A 103 -17.00 2.59 -22.53
CA ARG A 103 -16.30 1.34 -22.27
C ARG A 103 -16.35 0.96 -20.80
N TYR A 104 -16.14 1.91 -19.89
CA TYR A 104 -16.17 1.66 -18.46
C TYR A 104 -17.55 1.20 -17.99
N ARG A 105 -18.63 1.87 -18.43
CA ARG A 105 -20.00 1.44 -18.11
C ARG A 105 -20.32 0.05 -18.64
N GLY A 106 -20.00 -0.21 -19.92
CA GLY A 106 -20.35 -1.46 -20.57
C GLY A 106 -19.52 -2.67 -20.11
N GLN A 107 -18.25 -2.48 -19.74
CA GLN A 107 -17.34 -3.59 -19.43
C GLN A 107 -17.05 -3.75 -17.94
N VAL A 108 -17.08 -2.66 -17.17
CA VAL A 108 -16.74 -2.68 -15.74
C VAL A 108 -18.00 -2.54 -14.90
N ASP A 109 -18.72 -1.42 -15.00
CA ASP A 109 -19.86 -1.16 -14.10
C ASP A 109 -20.95 -2.26 -14.19
N GLU A 110 -21.22 -2.75 -15.40
CA GLU A 110 -22.11 -3.91 -15.65
C GLU A 110 -21.70 -5.17 -14.89
N ALA A 111 -20.41 -5.51 -14.93
CA ALA A 111 -19.87 -6.72 -14.30
C ALA A 111 -19.95 -6.64 -12.76
N TYR A 112 -19.97 -5.42 -12.21
CA TYR A 112 -19.97 -5.13 -10.78
C TYR A 112 -21.32 -4.59 -10.27
N ARG A 113 -22.45 -5.01 -10.87
CA ARG A 113 -23.81 -4.60 -10.47
C ARG A 113 -24.29 -5.10 -9.11
N SER A 114 -23.77 -6.22 -8.64
CA SER A 114 -24.18 -6.80 -7.35
C SER A 114 -23.84 -5.88 -6.19
N HIS A 115 -24.77 -5.71 -5.23
CA HIS A 115 -24.53 -4.91 -4.01
C HIS A 115 -23.27 -5.36 -3.24
N LYS A 116 -22.88 -6.64 -3.31
CA LYS A 116 -21.67 -7.14 -2.65
C LYS A 116 -20.38 -6.62 -3.30
N SER A 117 -20.45 -6.22 -4.56
CA SER A 117 -19.33 -5.76 -5.38
C SER A 117 -19.32 -4.24 -5.55
N ARG A 118 -20.06 -3.51 -4.69
CA ARG A 118 -20.19 -2.06 -4.73
C ARG A 118 -19.96 -1.43 -3.37
N SER A 119 -19.54 -0.18 -3.40
CA SER A 119 -19.43 0.69 -2.23
C SER A 119 -20.17 1.98 -2.56
N GLY A 120 -21.44 2.06 -2.12
CA GLY A 120 -22.38 3.04 -2.63
C GLY A 120 -22.67 2.79 -4.11
N ASP A 121 -22.67 3.85 -4.91
CA ASP A 121 -22.95 3.79 -6.35
C ASP A 121 -21.72 3.45 -7.19
N LEU A 122 -20.59 3.09 -6.58
CA LEU A 122 -19.34 2.80 -7.29
C LEU A 122 -18.98 1.32 -7.24
N PRO A 123 -18.55 0.72 -8.35
CA PRO A 123 -18.03 -0.64 -8.36
C PRO A 123 -16.76 -0.75 -7.52
N ILE A 124 -16.55 -1.91 -6.91
CA ILE A 124 -15.27 -2.33 -6.30
C ILE A 124 -14.57 -3.22 -7.34
N ASP A 125 -14.15 -2.58 -8.42
CA ASP A 125 -13.46 -3.19 -9.56
C ASP A 125 -12.00 -3.56 -9.24
N GLU A 126 -11.27 -4.08 -10.23
CA GLU A 126 -9.91 -4.61 -10.04
C GLU A 126 -8.96 -3.54 -9.47
N ALA A 127 -9.08 -2.29 -9.91
CA ALA A 127 -8.26 -1.20 -9.40
C ALA A 127 -8.53 -0.93 -7.91
N ARG A 128 -9.81 -0.83 -7.51
CA ARG A 128 -10.16 -0.65 -6.09
C ARG A 128 -9.83 -1.85 -5.22
N GLN A 129 -9.97 -3.06 -5.76
CA GLN A 129 -9.55 -4.28 -5.07
C GLN A 129 -8.05 -4.26 -4.82
N PHE A 130 -7.24 -3.92 -5.82
CA PHE A 130 -5.79 -3.79 -5.70
C PHE A 130 -5.40 -2.74 -4.66
N PHE A 131 -5.94 -1.51 -4.71
CA PHE A 131 -5.60 -0.48 -3.72
C PHE A 131 -5.86 -0.97 -2.28
N LYS A 132 -6.99 -1.64 -2.07
CA LYS A 132 -7.36 -2.20 -0.77
C LYS A 132 -6.44 -3.35 -0.35
N SER A 133 -6.23 -4.35 -1.21
CA SER A 133 -5.42 -5.54 -0.91
C SER A 133 -3.96 -5.15 -0.69
N HIS A 134 -3.42 -4.27 -1.54
CA HIS A 134 -2.03 -3.88 -1.49
C HIS A 134 -1.72 -2.96 -0.30
N ASN A 135 -2.61 -2.01 0.03
CA ASN A 135 -2.45 -1.23 1.27
C ASN A 135 -2.47 -2.12 2.53
N ALA A 136 -3.28 -3.20 2.54
CA ALA A 136 -3.25 -4.18 3.63
C ALA A 136 -1.94 -4.97 3.67
N ARG A 137 -1.40 -5.35 2.49
CA ARG A 137 -0.09 -6.00 2.35
C ARG A 137 1.03 -5.12 2.93
N LEU A 138 1.05 -3.84 2.55
CA LEU A 138 2.02 -2.87 3.08
C LEU A 138 1.86 -2.65 4.58
N LEU A 139 0.63 -2.57 5.10
CA LEU A 139 0.40 -2.49 6.55
C LEU A 139 0.91 -3.72 7.29
N ASN A 140 0.82 -4.91 6.70
CA ASN A 140 1.38 -6.11 7.31
C ASN A 140 2.90 -6.13 7.25
N MET A 141 3.51 -5.55 6.21
CA MET A 141 4.95 -5.36 6.13
C MET A 141 5.46 -4.38 7.19
N ASP A 142 4.73 -3.29 7.43
CA ASP A 142 5.05 -2.30 8.48
C ASP A 142 5.09 -2.90 9.91
N LYS A 143 4.35 -4.00 10.13
CA LYS A 143 4.39 -4.75 11.41
C LYS A 143 5.64 -5.62 11.57
N ALA A 144 6.41 -5.84 10.51
CA ALA A 144 7.65 -6.60 10.59
C ALA A 144 8.75 -5.77 11.29
N ARG A 145 9.85 -6.45 11.68
CA ARG A 145 11.03 -5.79 12.26
C ARG A 145 11.81 -5.06 11.16
N LEU A 146 11.29 -3.93 10.71
CA LEU A 146 11.90 -3.02 9.74
C LEU A 146 12.71 -1.94 10.43
N SER A 147 13.75 -1.45 9.76
CA SER A 147 14.45 -0.20 10.12
C SER A 147 13.54 1.01 9.92
N ASP A 148 13.88 2.13 10.54
CA ASP A 148 13.08 3.37 10.45
C ASP A 148 12.97 3.88 9.00
N ASP A 149 14.03 3.75 8.21
CA ASP A 149 14.02 4.15 6.80
C ASP A 149 13.10 3.26 5.96
N GLU A 150 13.10 1.95 6.21
CA GLU A 150 12.17 1.03 5.55
C GLU A 150 10.72 1.35 5.91
N LYS A 151 10.42 1.63 7.20
CA LYS A 151 9.07 2.05 7.62
C LYS A 151 8.63 3.32 6.91
N ARG A 152 9.51 4.32 6.81
CA ARG A 152 9.23 5.57 6.07
C ARG A 152 8.92 5.30 4.59
N ILE A 153 9.63 4.36 3.96
CA ILE A 153 9.35 3.92 2.59
C ILE A 153 7.97 3.26 2.50
N VAL A 154 7.61 2.39 3.44
CA VAL A 154 6.27 1.77 3.47
C VAL A 154 5.17 2.82 3.67
N ASP A 155 5.39 3.80 4.55
CA ASP A 155 4.43 4.85 4.82
C ASP A 155 4.17 5.74 3.60
N ILE A 156 5.23 6.15 2.87
CA ILE A 156 5.05 6.97 1.67
C ILE A 156 4.35 6.18 0.56
N ARG A 157 4.67 4.89 0.38
CA ARG A 157 3.98 4.01 -0.57
C ARG A 157 2.49 3.94 -0.29
N ARG A 158 2.12 3.74 0.98
CA ARG A 158 0.71 3.75 1.40
C ARG A 158 0.05 5.11 1.20
N ALA A 159 0.76 6.21 1.45
CA ALA A 159 0.23 7.55 1.19
C ALA A 159 -0.05 7.76 -0.31
N ASN A 160 0.88 7.35 -1.18
CA ASN A 160 0.74 7.41 -2.63
C ASN A 160 -0.43 6.55 -3.11
N LEU A 161 -0.57 5.31 -2.64
CA LEU A 161 -1.69 4.45 -3.01
C LEU A 161 -3.04 5.02 -2.59
N ARG A 162 -3.13 5.66 -1.42
CA ARG A 162 -4.37 6.35 -1.00
C ARG A 162 -4.68 7.57 -1.88
N ALA A 163 -3.65 8.31 -2.28
CA ALA A 163 -3.82 9.42 -3.22
C ALA A 163 -4.32 8.92 -4.58
N ALA A 164 -3.70 7.86 -5.11
CA ALA A 164 -4.13 7.21 -6.35
C ALA A 164 -5.56 6.66 -6.25
N GLU A 165 -5.92 5.97 -5.16
CA GLU A 165 -7.28 5.47 -4.95
C GLU A 165 -8.30 6.62 -4.96
N LYS A 166 -7.98 7.74 -4.31
CA LYS A 166 -8.85 8.91 -4.28
C LYS A 166 -9.03 9.53 -5.67
N SER A 167 -7.95 9.72 -6.42
CA SER A 167 -8.00 10.22 -7.80
C SER A 167 -8.82 9.27 -8.68
N TYR A 168 -8.57 7.96 -8.57
CA TYR A 168 -9.29 6.94 -9.33
C TYR A 168 -10.80 6.94 -9.02
N ILE A 169 -11.20 7.05 -7.74
CA ILE A 169 -12.60 7.16 -7.36
C ILE A 169 -13.26 8.40 -7.99
N ALA A 170 -12.54 9.52 -8.08
CA ALA A 170 -13.05 10.71 -8.77
C ALA A 170 -13.28 10.44 -10.27
N ASP A 171 -12.33 9.76 -10.92
CA ASP A 171 -12.46 9.37 -12.32
C ASP A 171 -13.63 8.40 -12.55
N GLN A 172 -13.84 7.42 -11.65
CA GLN A 172 -14.99 6.51 -11.71
C GLN A 172 -16.31 7.29 -11.66
N ARG A 173 -16.42 8.27 -10.75
CA ARG A 173 -17.63 9.11 -10.65
C ARG A 173 -17.86 9.90 -11.92
N GLN A 174 -16.80 10.43 -12.53
CA GLN A 174 -16.89 11.14 -13.81
C GLN A 174 -17.35 10.21 -14.93
N ALA A 175 -16.78 9.01 -15.05
CA ALA A 175 -17.16 8.02 -16.06
C ALA A 175 -18.63 7.58 -15.96
N LEU A 176 -19.13 7.48 -14.73
CA LEU A 176 -20.51 7.10 -14.43
C LEU A 176 -21.49 8.28 -14.38
N GLY A 177 -21.03 9.52 -14.57
CA GLY A 177 -21.88 10.72 -14.54
C GLY A 177 -22.47 11.03 -13.15
N LEU A 178 -21.83 10.59 -12.07
CA LEU A 178 -22.33 10.70 -10.69
C LEU A 178 -22.00 12.03 -10.00
N GLY A 179 -21.33 12.97 -10.70
CA GLY A 179 -20.86 14.23 -10.13
C GLY A 179 -19.77 14.05 -9.05
N PRO A 180 -19.27 15.13 -8.42
CA PRO A 180 -18.21 15.05 -7.40
C PRO A 180 -18.66 14.26 -6.17
N GLU A 181 -17.71 13.76 -5.38
CA GLU A 181 -18.01 13.02 -4.14
C GLU A 181 -18.84 13.92 -3.20
N PRO A 182 -19.98 13.45 -2.67
CA PRO A 182 -20.75 14.24 -1.72
C PRO A 182 -19.88 14.50 -0.49
N ALA A 183 -19.77 15.77 -0.10
CA ALA A 183 -19.04 16.14 1.11
C ALA A 183 -19.60 15.33 2.28
N ARG A 184 -18.75 14.53 2.93
CA ARG A 184 -19.16 13.76 4.11
C ARG A 184 -19.82 14.71 5.09
N ALA A 185 -21.12 14.51 5.34
CA ALA A 185 -21.84 15.26 6.36
C ALA A 185 -21.08 15.07 7.69
N ARG A 186 -20.34 16.10 8.10
CA ARG A 186 -19.77 16.16 9.46
C ARG A 186 -20.94 15.95 10.42
N GLY A 187 -20.71 15.11 11.41
CA GLY A 187 -21.71 14.46 12.23
C GLY A 187 -22.93 15.32 12.54
N ARG A 188 -24.11 14.71 12.37
CA ARG A 188 -25.37 15.21 12.92
C ARG A 188 -25.14 15.53 14.40
N ASP A 189 -25.11 16.83 14.66
CA ASP A 189 -25.28 17.46 15.94
C ASP A 189 -26.48 16.81 16.64
N ARG A 190 -26.23 15.96 17.64
CA ARG A 190 -27.26 15.50 18.55
C ARG A 190 -27.47 16.64 19.54
N GLY A 191 -28.27 17.61 19.10
CA GLY A 191 -28.81 18.66 19.93
C GLY A 191 -29.44 18.05 21.17
N HIS A 192 -28.84 18.34 22.32
CA HIS A 192 -29.45 18.19 23.62
C HIS A 192 -30.55 19.27 23.67
N GLY A 193 -31.79 18.88 23.40
CA GLY A 193 -32.94 19.75 23.62
C GLY A 193 -33.09 20.06 25.12
N PRO A 194 -33.45 21.30 25.51
CA PRO A 194 -33.64 21.62 26.92
C PRO A 194 -34.92 20.92 27.40
N ALA A 195 -34.80 20.17 28.51
CA ALA A 195 -35.96 19.70 29.24
C ALA A 195 -36.63 20.90 29.91
N LEU A 196 -37.89 21.14 29.54
CA LEU A 196 -38.86 21.92 30.32
C LEU A 196 -39.34 21.10 31.52
#